data_AF-A0A847XHR7-F1
#
_entry.id   AF-A0A847XHR7-F1
#
_cell.length_a   1.000
_cell.length_b   1.000
_cell.length_c   1.000
_cell.angle_alpha   90.00
_cell.angle_beta   90.00
_cell.angle_gamma   90.00
#
_symmetry.space_group_name_H-M   'P 1'
#
loop_
_entity.id
_entity.type
_entity.pdbx_description
1 polymer ?
#
loop_
_entity_poly.entity_id
_entity_poly.type
_entity_poly.pdbx_seq_one_letter_code
_entity_poly.pdbx_strand_id
1 'polypeptide(L)'
;MNSNTKQKGSLYLTVLMVGLLISIIVGVIGIIVSSSNLGRGLGDSLRAFHIADSGMEQALYQKKQKTLTEYEIDCSADFDDYGISSCTILVEYDDGNNIESIKAIGSYNGSQRVIQLE
;
A
#
# COMPACT_ATOMS: atom_id res chain seq x y z
N MET A 1 -31.32 13.15 61.06
CA MET A 1 -30.08 12.51 60.57
C MET A 1 -29.91 12.89 59.10
N ASN A 2 -28.83 13.59 58.78
CA ASN A 2 -28.62 14.28 57.50
C ASN A 2 -28.19 13.26 56.42
N SER A 3 -29.10 12.88 55.52
CA SER A 3 -28.89 11.90 54.43
C SER A 3 -28.13 12.47 53.21
N ASN A 4 -27.80 13.76 53.22
CA ASN A 4 -27.20 14.48 52.07
C ASN A 4 -25.75 14.10 51.73
N THR A 5 -25.06 13.33 52.57
CA THR A 5 -23.65 12.93 52.34
C THR A 5 -23.51 11.67 51.50
N LYS A 6 -24.47 10.73 51.56
CA LYS A 6 -24.44 9.49 50.74
C LYS A 6 -24.65 9.75 49.25
N GLN A 7 -25.42 10.78 48.90
CA GLN A 7 -25.82 11.07 47.51
C GLN A 7 -24.72 11.76 46.69
N LYS A 8 -23.76 12.42 47.36
CA LYS A 8 -22.63 13.08 46.69
C LYS A 8 -21.54 12.09 46.25
N GLY A 9 -21.29 11.05 47.04
CA GLY A 9 -20.29 10.02 46.71
C GLY A 9 -20.65 9.18 45.48
N SER A 10 -21.94 8.86 45.30
CA SER A 10 -22.39 8.13 44.11
C SER A 10 -22.21 8.95 42.84
N LEU A 11 -22.42 10.27 42.90
CA LEU A 11 -22.31 11.16 41.75
C LEU A 11 -20.86 11.28 41.25
N TYR A 12 -19.89 11.36 42.17
CA TYR A 12 -18.46 11.30 41.80
C TYR A 12 -18.08 9.97 41.14
N LEU A 13 -18.57 8.85 41.67
CA LEU A 13 -18.33 7.53 41.08
C LEU A 13 -18.90 7.43 39.66
N THR A 14 -20.12 7.96 39.44
CA THR A 14 -20.76 7.96 38.12
C THR A 14 -19.96 8.80 37.12
N VAL A 15 -19.51 10.00 37.51
CA VAL A 15 -18.69 10.86 36.63
C VAL A 15 -17.37 10.19 36.27
N LEU A 16 -16.73 9.51 37.23
CA LEU A 16 -15.48 8.78 37.01
C LEU A 16 -15.70 7.61 36.03
N MET A 17 -16.76 6.83 36.22
CA MET A 17 -17.11 5.72 35.33
C MET A 17 -17.46 6.20 33.91
N VAL A 18 -18.22 7.29 33.79
CA VAL A 18 -18.54 7.88 32.48
C VAL A 18 -17.28 8.40 31.79
N GLY A 19 -16.36 9.04 32.51
CA GLY A 19 -15.08 9.47 31.95
C GLY A 19 -14.24 8.31 31.44
N LEU A 20 -14.21 7.21 32.19
CA LEU A 20 -13.49 5.99 31.80
C LEU A 20 -14.10 5.35 30.54
N LEU A 21 -15.44 5.29 30.46
CA LEU A 21 -16.16 4.81 29.28
C LEU A 21 -15.89 5.68 28.05
N ILE A 22 -15.91 7.01 28.20
CA ILE A 22 -15.63 7.93 27.09
C ILE A 22 -14.19 7.73 26.58
N SER A 23 -13.21 7.58 27.48
CA SER A 23 -11.81 7.34 27.11
C SER A 23 -11.66 6.06 26.27
N ILE A 24 -12.33 4.98 26.66
CA ILE A 24 -12.33 3.72 25.90
C ILE A 24 -12.92 3.93 24.50
N ILE A 25 -14.07 4.61 24.41
CA ILE A 25 -14.74 4.86 23.13
C ILE A 25 -13.85 5.69 22.19
N VAL A 26 -13.24 6.77 22.69
CA VAL A 26 -12.32 7.61 21.90
C VAL A 26 -11.10 6.81 21.45
N GLY A 27 -10.53 5.97 22.32
CA GLY A 27 -9.43 5.08 21.97
C GLY A 27 -9.79 4.12 20.82
N VAL A 28 -10.96 3.49 20.88
CA VAL A 28 -11.43 2.58 19.83
C VAL A 28 -11.66 3.30 18.51
N ILE A 29 -12.25 4.51 18.52
CA ILE A 29 -12.42 5.33 17.30
C ILE A 29 -11.07 5.64 16.66
N GLY A 30 -10.05 5.99 17.47
CA GLY A 30 -8.69 6.24 16.97
C GLY A 30 -8.09 5.04 16.24
N ILE A 31 -8.26 3.83 16.79
CA ILE A 31 -7.78 2.59 16.17
C ILE A 31 -8.47 2.34 14.82
N ILE A 32 -9.79 2.51 14.75
CA ILE A 32 -10.58 2.29 13.52
C ILE A 32 -10.19 3.28 12.42
N VAL A 33 -9.98 4.55 12.76
CA VAL A 33 -9.57 5.57 11.78
C VAL A 33 -8.17 5.27 11.25
N SER A 34 -7.23 4.89 12.14
CA SER A 34 -5.88 4.53 11.74
C SER A 34 -5.84 3.30 10.82
N SER A 35 -6.62 2.27 11.14
CA SER A 35 -6.68 1.04 10.32
C SER A 35 -7.31 1.27 8.94
N SER A 36 -8.26 2.21 8.82
CA SER A 36 -8.85 2.58 7.53
C SER A 36 -7.82 3.18 6.55
N ASN A 37 -6.90 4.02 7.05
CA ASN A 37 -5.83 4.59 6.23
C ASN A 37 -4.80 3.53 5.78
N LEU A 38 -4.45 2.60 6.67
CA LEU A 38 -3.60 1.45 6.33
C LEU A 38 -4.23 0.58 5.23
N GLY A 39 -5.55 0.35 5.29
CA GLY A 39 -6.27 -0.41 4.27
C GLY A 39 -6.23 0.24 2.87
N ARG A 40 -6.29 1.56 2.78
CA ARG A 40 -6.17 2.29 1.50
C ARG A 40 -4.76 2.15 0.91
N GLY A 41 -3.73 2.35 1.73
CA GLY A 41 -2.33 2.18 1.30
C GLY A 41 -2.01 0.75 0.85
N LEU A 42 -2.63 -0.26 1.48
CA LEU A 42 -2.52 -1.66 1.05
C LEU A 42 -3.12 -1.90 -0.34
N GLY A 43 -4.29 -1.32 -0.62
CA GLY A 43 -4.93 -1.41 -1.94
C GLY A 43 -4.07 -0.81 -3.04
N ASP A 44 -3.53 0.39 -2.81
CA ASP A 44 -2.65 1.08 -3.77
C ASP A 44 -1.35 0.31 -3.99
N SER A 45 -0.77 -0.23 -2.91
CA SER A 45 0.40 -1.10 -2.96
C SER A 45 0.15 -2.39 -3.78
N LEU A 46 -1.01 -3.03 -3.62
CA LEU A 46 -1.34 -4.24 -4.38
C LEU A 46 -1.49 -3.95 -5.87
N ARG A 47 -2.07 -2.79 -6.22
CA ARG A 47 -2.15 -2.35 -7.61
C ARG A 47 -0.77 -2.07 -8.19
N ALA A 48 0.08 -1.34 -7.46
CA ALA A 48 1.47 -1.12 -7.85
C ALA A 48 2.24 -2.44 -8.04
N PHE A 49 1.98 -3.44 -7.19
CA PHE A 49 2.56 -4.77 -7.35
C PHE A 49 2.06 -5.47 -8.62
N HIS A 50 0.75 -5.48 -8.88
CA HIS A 50 0.19 -6.08 -10.09
C HIS A 50 0.69 -5.42 -11.38
N ILE A 51 0.89 -4.11 -11.37
CA ILE A 51 1.49 -3.38 -12.49
C ILE A 51 2.93 -3.86 -12.72
N ALA A 52 3.74 -3.93 -11.67
CA ALA A 52 5.11 -4.43 -11.75
C ALA A 52 5.16 -5.89 -12.25
N ASP A 53 4.27 -6.74 -11.76
CA ASP A 53 4.17 -8.17 -12.13
C ASP A 53 3.79 -8.34 -13.60
N SER A 54 2.80 -7.56 -14.06
CA SER A 54 2.37 -7.57 -15.47
C SER A 54 3.45 -7.06 -16.41
N GLY A 55 4.17 -5.98 -16.02
CA GLY A 55 5.34 -5.49 -16.77
C GLY A 55 6.46 -6.53 -16.84
N MET A 56 6.71 -7.26 -15.75
CA MET A 56 7.68 -8.36 -15.73
C MET A 56 7.29 -9.47 -16.71
N GLU A 57 6.03 -9.91 -16.71
CA GLU A 57 5.53 -10.92 -17.65
C GLU A 57 5.66 -10.46 -19.11
N GLN A 58 5.37 -9.20 -19.39
CA GLN A 58 5.56 -8.61 -20.72
C GLN A 58 7.04 -8.65 -21.16
N ALA A 59 7.96 -8.29 -20.26
CA ALA A 59 9.40 -8.36 -20.52
C ALA A 59 9.86 -9.79 -20.79
N LEU A 60 9.43 -10.75 -19.97
CA LEU A 60 9.76 -12.16 -20.16
C LEU A 60 9.18 -12.73 -21.46
N TYR A 61 7.97 -12.29 -21.83
CA TYR A 61 7.33 -12.67 -23.08
C TYR A 61 8.10 -12.14 -24.31
N GLN A 62 8.54 -10.88 -24.27
CA GLN A 62 9.38 -10.28 -25.31
C GLN A 62 10.78 -10.92 -25.37
N LYS A 63 11.37 -11.26 -24.21
CA LYS A 63 12.62 -12.04 -24.13
C LYS A 63 12.47 -13.39 -24.85
N LYS A 64 11.37 -14.11 -24.58
CA LYS A 64 11.07 -15.38 -25.25
C LYS A 64 10.92 -15.23 -26.77
N GLN A 65 10.39 -14.11 -27.24
CA GLN A 65 10.26 -13.80 -28.67
C GLN A 65 11.54 -13.23 -29.30
N LYS A 66 12.59 -12.98 -28.52
CA LYS A 66 13.83 -12.32 -28.96
C LYS A 66 13.62 -10.92 -29.54
N THR A 67 12.56 -10.23 -29.09
CA THR A 67 12.24 -8.85 -29.50
C THR A 67 12.67 -7.82 -28.46
N LEU A 68 13.05 -8.28 -27.27
CA LEU A 68 13.55 -7.42 -26.19
C LEU A 68 14.93 -6.85 -26.57
N THR A 69 14.94 -5.59 -26.98
CA THR A 69 16.14 -4.88 -27.47
C THR A 69 16.40 -3.57 -26.73
N GLU A 70 15.48 -3.18 -25.85
CA GLU A 70 15.52 -1.92 -25.13
C GLU A 70 15.98 -2.14 -23.69
N TYR A 71 16.82 -1.22 -23.20
CA TYR A 71 17.28 -1.18 -21.81
C TYR A 71 16.18 -0.69 -20.86
N GLU A 72 15.25 0.12 -21.36
CA GLU A 72 14.13 0.68 -20.61
C GLU A 72 12.88 0.61 -21.47
N ILE A 73 11.81 0.00 -20.93
CA ILE A 73 10.51 -0.13 -21.59
C ILE A 73 9.48 0.60 -20.72
N ASP A 74 8.80 1.58 -21.31
CA ASP A 74 7.66 2.24 -20.69
C ASP A 74 6.37 1.46 -21.03
N CYS A 75 5.81 0.81 -20.01
CA CYS A 75 4.55 0.06 -20.09
C CYS A 75 3.37 0.86 -19.50
N SER A 76 3.55 2.16 -19.22
CA SER A 76 2.51 2.96 -18.54
C SER A 76 1.22 3.05 -19.37
N ALA A 77 1.34 3.06 -20.70
CA ALA A 77 0.20 3.08 -21.63
C ALA A 77 -0.78 1.91 -21.42
N ASP A 78 -0.28 0.74 -20.98
CA ASP A 78 -1.10 -0.44 -20.70
C ASP A 78 -1.96 -0.24 -19.42
N PHE A 79 -1.68 0.79 -18.63
CA PHE A 79 -2.33 1.11 -17.35
C PHE A 79 -2.94 2.51 -17.28
N ASP A 80 -2.98 3.28 -18.37
CA ASP A 80 -3.48 4.66 -18.40
C ASP A 80 -4.94 4.78 -17.92
N ASP A 81 -5.75 3.74 -18.12
CA ASP A 81 -7.14 3.68 -17.65
C ASP A 81 -7.25 3.45 -16.12
N TYR A 82 -6.13 3.09 -15.46
CA TYR A 82 -6.06 2.81 -14.03
C TYR A 82 -5.50 4.00 -13.24
N GLY A 83 -6.12 5.17 -13.35
CA GLY A 83 -5.81 6.34 -12.50
C GLY A 83 -4.38 6.85 -12.66
N ILE A 84 -3.71 7.25 -11.57
CA ILE A 84 -2.32 7.70 -11.60
C ILE A 84 -1.42 6.47 -11.44
N SER A 85 -1.16 5.78 -12.54
CA SER A 85 -0.32 4.59 -12.64
C SER A 85 0.96 4.91 -13.43
N SER A 86 2.03 4.16 -13.20
CA SER A 86 3.19 4.15 -14.08
C SER A 86 3.86 2.78 -14.07
N CYS A 87 4.47 2.40 -15.18
CA CYS A 87 5.11 1.11 -15.35
C CYS A 87 6.43 1.29 -16.12
N THR A 88 7.53 0.82 -15.53
CA THR A 88 8.85 0.91 -16.15
C THR A 88 9.56 -0.43 -15.97
N ILE A 89 10.06 -0.98 -17.06
CA ILE A 89 10.91 -2.18 -17.04
C ILE A 89 12.32 -1.75 -17.40
N LEU A 90 13.29 -2.16 -16.60
CA LEU A 90 14.72 -1.97 -16.83
C LEU A 90 15.34 -3.34 -17.11
N VAL A 91 16.14 -3.44 -18.16
CA VAL A 91 16.78 -4.67 -18.62
C VAL A 91 18.28 -4.46 -18.62
N GLU A 92 18.99 -5.17 -17.75
CA GLU A 92 20.45 -5.13 -17.71
C GLU A 92 21.02 -6.28 -18.55
N TYR A 93 22.06 -5.98 -19.31
CA TYR A 93 22.74 -6.92 -20.19
C TYR A 93 24.20 -7.05 -19.77
N ASP A 94 24.71 -8.28 -19.78
CA ASP A 94 26.13 -8.60 -19.64
C ASP A 94 26.92 -8.18 -20.91
N ASP A 95 28.25 -8.15 -20.82
CA ASP A 95 29.19 -7.80 -21.91
C ASP A 95 29.00 -8.66 -23.18
N GLY A 96 28.33 -9.81 -23.06
CA GLY A 96 27.92 -10.69 -24.17
C GLY A 96 26.54 -10.41 -24.79
N ASN A 97 25.86 -9.30 -24.44
CA ASN A 97 24.46 -9.00 -24.80
C ASN A 97 23.46 -10.06 -24.31
N ASN A 98 23.81 -10.81 -23.26
CA ASN A 98 22.86 -11.69 -22.58
C ASN A 98 22.17 -10.89 -21.49
N ILE A 99 20.87 -11.10 -21.31
CA ILE A 99 20.11 -10.44 -20.23
C ILE A 99 20.61 -10.98 -18.89
N GLU A 100 21.22 -10.10 -18.10
CA GLU A 100 21.73 -10.34 -16.74
C GLU A 100 20.65 -10.11 -15.69
N SER A 101 19.85 -9.06 -15.85
CA SER A 101 18.75 -8.79 -14.92
C SER A 101 17.57 -8.14 -15.63
N ILE A 102 16.36 -8.38 -15.11
CA ILE A 102 15.15 -7.65 -15.50
C ILE A 102 14.53 -7.10 -14.23
N LYS A 103 14.24 -5.81 -14.22
CA LYS A 103 13.65 -5.09 -13.10
C LYS A 103 12.39 -4.36 -13.54
N ALA A 104 11.25 -4.80 -13.05
CA ALA A 104 9.97 -4.14 -13.29
C ALA A 104 9.58 -3.26 -12.10
N ILE A 105 9.16 -2.04 -12.39
CA ILE A 105 8.78 -1.00 -11.44
C ILE A 105 7.34 -0.61 -11.74
N GLY A 106 6.44 -0.88 -10.81
CA GLY A 106 5.04 -0.47 -10.88
C GLY A 106 4.75 0.61 -9.85
N SER A 107 4.02 1.65 -10.24
CA SER A 107 3.52 2.68 -9.35
C SER A 107 2.01 2.87 -9.51
N TYR A 108 1.35 3.15 -8.39
CA TYR A 108 -0.07 3.50 -8.35
C TYR A 108 -0.31 4.47 -7.20
N ASN A 109 -0.86 5.65 -7.48
CA ASN A 109 -1.30 6.64 -6.50
C ASN A 109 -0.24 6.95 -5.41
N GLY A 110 1.03 7.07 -5.82
CA GLY A 110 2.17 7.34 -4.93
C GLY A 110 2.76 6.11 -4.21
N SER A 111 2.13 4.94 -4.32
CA SER A 111 2.73 3.67 -3.91
C SER A 111 3.61 3.10 -5.02
N GLN A 112 4.74 2.48 -4.67
CA GLN A 112 5.66 1.88 -5.63
C GLN A 112 6.08 0.47 -5.18
N ARG A 113 6.18 -0.43 -6.16
CA ARG A 113 6.66 -1.79 -5.99
C ARG A 113 7.64 -2.14 -7.10
N VAL A 114 8.61 -2.98 -6.74
CA VAL A 114 9.71 -3.37 -7.63
C VAL A 114 9.85 -4.88 -7.56
N ILE A 115 9.98 -5.50 -8.73
CA ILE A 115 10.27 -6.92 -8.89
C ILE A 115 11.53 -7.01 -9.74
N GLN A 116 12.51 -7.79 -9.30
CA GLN A 116 13.76 -7.99 -10.02
C GLN A 116 14.03 -9.49 -10.15
N LEU A 117 14.46 -9.89 -11.34
CA LEU A 117 14.91 -11.24 -11.66
C LEU A 117 16.35 -11.16 -12.16
N GLU A 118 17.21 -12.02 -11.62
CA GLU A 118 18.61 -12.25 -12.01
C GLU A 118 18.70 -13.60 -12.75
#